data_AF-A0A9N9JCY4-F1
#
_entry.id   AF-A0A9N9JCY4-F1
#
_cell.length_a   1.000
_cell.length_b   1.000
_cell.length_c   1.000
_cell.angle_alpha   90.00
_cell.angle_beta   90.00
_cell.angle_gamma   90.00
#
_symmetry.space_group_name_H-M   'P 1'
#
loop_
_entity.id
_entity.type
_entity.pdbx_description
1 polymer ?
#
loop_
_entity_poly.entity_id
_entity_poly.type
_entity_poly.pdbx_seq_one_letter_code
_entity_poly.pdbx_strand_id
1 'polypeptide(L)'
;QLAIEIVLCNLRPPMLPEIPSKLQDLIHRCWEANPSIRPTIKEIYNIVKDMYCKVLEDKNLTIEYKKKRSIVAFDTNLQQETSYQSKIFDFDFNNSGY
;
A
#
# COMPACT_ATOMS: atom_id res chain seq x y z
N GLN A 1 25.05 -7.34 -2.32
CA GLN A 1 24.57 -5.94 -2.35
C GLN A 1 23.27 -5.89 -3.16
N LEU A 2 22.20 -6.56 -2.67
CA LEU A 2 20.98 -6.82 -3.46
C LEU A 2 20.19 -5.55 -3.83
N ALA A 3 20.17 -4.55 -2.94
CA ALA A 3 19.39 -3.33 -3.14
C ALA A 3 19.84 -2.53 -4.38
N ILE A 4 21.13 -2.58 -4.74
CA ILE A 4 21.65 -1.86 -5.91
C ILE A 4 21.22 -2.57 -7.20
N GLU A 5 21.30 -3.90 -7.25
CA GLU A 5 20.89 -4.68 -8.43
C GLU A 5 19.40 -4.51 -8.75
N ILE A 6 18.53 -4.48 -7.72
CA ILE A 6 17.08 -4.26 -7.91
C ILE A 6 16.78 -2.91 -8.57
N VAL A 7 17.53 -1.86 -8.18
CA VAL A 7 17.37 -0.51 -8.72
C VAL A 7 17.93 -0.42 -10.13
N LEU A 8 19.15 -0.92 -10.37
CA LEU A 8 19.82 -0.82 -11.68
C LEU A 8 19.16 -1.69 -12.76
N CYS A 9 18.73 -2.90 -12.40
CA CYS A 9 18.08 -3.82 -13.35
C CYS A 9 16.55 -3.59 -13.44
N ASN A 10 16.04 -2.56 -12.77
CA ASN A 10 14.62 -2.23 -12.70
C ASN A 10 13.72 -3.44 -12.35
N LEU A 11 14.21 -4.34 -11.49
CA LEU A 11 13.47 -5.54 -11.11
C LEU A 11 12.26 -5.13 -10.27
N ARG A 12 11.07 -5.65 -10.63
CA ARG A 12 9.82 -5.45 -9.90
C ARG A 12 9.12 -6.79 -9.72
N PRO A 13 8.37 -6.97 -8.62
CA PRO A 13 7.50 -8.13 -8.48
C PRO A 13 6.52 -8.23 -9.66
N PRO A 14 6.14 -9.45 -10.07
CA PRO A 14 5.09 -9.63 -11.06
C PRO A 14 3.79 -9.01 -10.55
N MET A 15 3.03 -8.37 -11.46
CA MET A 15 1.72 -7.84 -11.12
C MET A 15 0.74 -8.99 -10.85
N LEU A 16 0.01 -8.92 -9.74
CA LEU A 16 -0.99 -9.92 -9.38
C LEU A 16 -2.32 -9.59 -10.07
N PRO A 17 -2.96 -10.55 -10.77
CA PRO A 17 -4.20 -10.31 -11.50
C PRO A 17 -5.39 -9.95 -10.59
N GLU A 18 -5.32 -10.30 -9.31
CA GLU A 18 -6.35 -9.98 -8.30
C GLU A 18 -6.34 -8.50 -7.90
N ILE A 19 -5.26 -7.77 -8.17
CA ILE A 19 -5.17 -6.33 -7.89
C ILE A 19 -6.09 -5.60 -8.88
N PRO A 20 -7.00 -4.71 -8.44
CA PRO A 20 -7.82 -3.92 -9.36
C PRO A 20 -6.97 -3.12 -10.35
N SER A 21 -7.38 -3.08 -11.62
CA SER A 21 -6.61 -2.43 -12.71
C SER A 21 -6.12 -1.03 -12.36
N LYS A 22 -6.98 -0.19 -11.77
CA LYS A 22 -6.62 1.16 -11.35
C LYS A 22 -5.51 1.23 -10.30
N LEU A 23 -5.40 0.22 -9.43
CA LEU A 23 -4.27 0.07 -8.50
C LEU A 23 -3.03 -0.47 -9.23
N GLN A 24 -3.18 -1.40 -10.17
CA GLN A 24 -2.04 -1.86 -10.99
C GLN A 24 -1.40 -0.70 -11.77
N ASP A 25 -2.21 0.19 -12.36
CA ASP A 25 -1.75 1.37 -13.08
C ASP A 25 -1.00 2.33 -12.14
N LEU A 26 -1.51 2.53 -10.93
CA LEU A 26 -0.86 3.36 -9.92
C LEU A 26 0.50 2.76 -9.51
N ILE A 27 0.56 1.45 -9.27
CA ILE A 27 1.79 0.74 -8.90
C ILE A 27 2.84 0.85 -10.02
N HIS A 28 2.45 0.67 -11.29
CA HIS A 28 3.36 0.86 -12.43
C HIS A 28 3.96 2.27 -12.43
N ARG A 29 3.13 3.32 -12.30
CA ARG A 29 3.62 4.70 -12.25
C ARG A 29 4.55 4.96 -11.06
N CYS A 30 4.28 4.37 -9.91
CA CYS A 30 5.18 4.44 -8.75
C CYS A 30 6.53 3.74 -9.00
N TRP A 31 6.55 2.72 -9.84
CA TRP A 31 7.72 1.91 -10.16
C TRP A 31 8.55 2.41 -11.35
N GLU A 32 8.13 3.49 -12.00
CA GLU A 32 8.83 4.08 -13.13
C GLU A 32 10.33 4.27 -12.86
N ALA A 33 11.14 3.84 -13.82
CA ALA A 33 12.60 3.91 -13.71
C ALA A 33 13.07 5.36 -13.63
N ASN A 34 12.44 6.25 -14.41
CA ASN A 34 12.69 7.68 -14.31
C ASN A 34 11.94 8.26 -13.08
N PRO A 35 12.66 8.82 -12.08
CA PRO A 35 12.03 9.37 -10.89
C PRO A 35 11.13 10.58 -11.19
N SER A 36 11.39 11.31 -12.28
CA SER A 36 10.67 12.55 -12.62
C SER A 36 9.23 12.32 -13.07
N ILE A 37 8.89 11.09 -13.48
CA ILE A 37 7.55 10.70 -13.91
C ILE A 37 6.77 9.95 -12.82
N ARG A 38 7.42 9.65 -11.70
CA ARG A 38 6.73 9.04 -10.55
C ARG A 38 5.71 10.02 -9.99
N PRO A 39 4.53 9.55 -9.59
CA PRO A 39 3.53 10.41 -8.98
C PRO A 39 4.04 10.92 -7.62
N THR A 40 3.68 12.14 -7.30
CA THR A 40 3.87 12.73 -5.98
C THR A 40 3.00 12.01 -4.95
N ILE A 41 3.39 12.09 -3.67
CA ILE A 41 2.59 11.52 -2.58
C ILE A 41 1.16 12.09 -2.54
N LYS A 42 1.00 13.37 -2.93
CA LYS A 42 -0.31 14.03 -3.01
C LYS A 42 -1.19 13.40 -4.09
N GLU A 43 -0.63 13.11 -5.27
CA GLU A 43 -1.36 12.42 -6.34
C GLU A 43 -1.73 10.99 -5.94
N ILE A 44 -0.80 10.25 -5.34
CA ILE A 44 -1.05 8.90 -4.81
C ILE A 44 -2.21 8.94 -3.81
N TYR A 45 -2.14 9.82 -2.81
CA TYR A 45 -3.17 9.98 -1.80
C TYR A 45 -4.54 10.26 -2.42
N ASN A 46 -4.61 11.21 -3.36
CA ASN A 46 -5.86 11.58 -4.01
C ASN A 46 -6.47 10.39 -4.79
N ILE A 47 -5.66 9.63 -5.52
CA ILE A 47 -6.12 8.47 -6.29
C ILE A 47 -6.63 7.37 -5.36
N VAL A 48 -5.85 7.03 -4.32
CA VAL A 48 -6.24 5.99 -3.36
C VAL A 48 -7.50 6.40 -2.59
N LYS A 49 -7.60 7.68 -2.19
CA LYS A 49 -8.78 8.22 -1.52
C LYS A 49 -10.03 8.14 -2.40
N ASP A 50 -9.93 8.55 -3.67
CA ASP A 50 -11.03 8.44 -4.63
C ASP A 50 -11.50 6.99 -4.80
N MET A 51 -10.56 6.04 -4.90
CA MET A 51 -10.90 4.61 -4.96
C MET A 51 -11.60 4.13 -3.68
N TYR A 52 -11.08 4.53 -2.53
CA TYR A 52 -11.65 4.18 -1.23
C TYR A 52 -13.07 4.74 -1.06
N CYS A 53 -13.29 6.01 -1.40
CA CYS A 53 -14.61 6.64 -1.36
C CYS A 53 -15.62 5.90 -2.24
N LYS A 54 -15.24 5.51 -3.46
CA LYS A 54 -16.11 4.72 -4.36
C LYS A 54 -16.50 3.37 -3.78
N VAL A 55 -15.58 2.69 -3.10
CA VAL A 55 -15.89 1.43 -2.40
C VAL A 55 -16.83 1.67 -1.21
N LEU A 56 -16.68 2.78 -0.49
CA LEU A 56 -17.52 3.11 0.65
C LEU A 56 -18.92 3.61 0.28
N GLU A 57 -19.08 4.20 -0.89
CA GLU A 57 -20.39 4.58 -1.43
C GLU A 57 -21.28 3.35 -1.69
N ASP A 58 -20.65 2.18 -1.91
CA ASP A 58 -21.33 0.90 -1.90
C ASP A 58 -21.57 0.42 -0.45
N LYS A 59 -22.82 0.53 -0.01
CA LYS A 59 -23.25 0.11 1.32
C LYS A 59 -23.02 -1.39 1.58
N ASN A 60 -23.14 -2.23 0.55
CA ASN A 60 -22.96 -3.67 0.69
C ASN A 60 -21.48 -4.02 0.89
N LEU A 61 -20.60 -3.44 0.07
CA LEU A 61 -19.15 -3.63 0.21
C LEU A 61 -18.63 -3.09 1.55
N THR A 62 -19.17 -1.96 2.00
CA THR A 62 -18.82 -1.39 3.32
C THR A 62 -19.17 -2.34 4.47
N ILE A 63 -20.34 -2.97 4.41
CA ILE A 63 -20.78 -3.96 5.43
C ILE A 63 -19.87 -5.18 5.38
N GLU A 64 -19.56 -5.70 4.20
CA GLU A 64 -18.68 -6.87 4.03
C GLU A 64 -17.26 -6.60 4.56
N TYR A 65 -16.68 -5.45 4.20
CA TYR A 65 -15.36 -5.02 4.71
C TYR A 65 -15.36 -4.91 6.24
N LYS A 66 -16.38 -4.28 6.83
CA LYS A 66 -16.49 -4.14 8.30
C LYS A 66 -16.56 -5.51 8.98
N LYS A 67 -17.33 -6.46 8.42
CA LYS A 67 -17.41 -7.84 8.92
C LYS A 67 -16.06 -8.56 8.85
N LYS A 68 -15.37 -8.50 7.70
CA LYS A 68 -14.04 -9.09 7.53
C LYS A 68 -13.03 -8.49 8.52
N ARG A 69 -13.02 -7.16 8.68
CA ARG A 69 -12.13 -6.47 9.61
C ARG A 69 -12.38 -6.86 11.07
N SER A 70 -13.64 -7.05 11.48
CA SER A 70 -13.97 -7.52 12.83
C SER A 70 -13.53 -8.96 13.11
N ILE A 71 -13.52 -9.82 12.09
CA ILE A 71 -13.00 -11.20 12.20
C ILE A 71 -11.46 -11.18 12.37
N VAL A 72 -10.77 -10.40 11.53
CA VAL A 72 -9.30 -10.26 11.60
C VAL A 72 -8.84 -9.63 12.91
N ALA A 73 -9.58 -8.66 13.45
CA ALA A 73 -9.30 -8.07 14.77
C ALA A 73 -9.53 -9.04 15.95
N PHE A 74 -10.32 -10.11 15.74
CA PHE A 74 -10.47 -11.20 16.70
C PHE A 74 -9.31 -12.19 16.61
N ASP A 75 -8.83 -12.48 15.40
CA ASP A 75 -7.71 -13.40 15.14
C ASP A 75 -6.34 -12.85 15.57
N THR A 76 -6.17 -11.53 15.70
CA THR A 76 -4.92 -10.90 16.21
C THR A 76 -4.61 -11.21 17.68
N ASN A 77 -5.44 -11.99 18.39
CA ASN A 77 -5.09 -12.59 19.68
C ASN A 77 -4.42 -13.97 19.57
N LEU A 78 -4.21 -14.50 18.36
CA LEU A 78 -3.37 -15.68 18.14
C LEU A 78 -1.99 -15.23 17.65
N GLN A 79 -1.01 -15.23 18.54
CA GLN A 79 0.39 -14.99 18.19
C GLN A 79 0.87 -16.03 17.17
N GLN A 80 0.87 -15.68 15.90
CA GLN A 80 1.91 -16.15 14.98
C GLN A 80 2.65 -14.91 14.50
N GLU A 81 3.72 -14.59 15.22
CA GLU A 81 4.71 -13.59 14.82
C GLU A 81 5.24 -13.97 13.44
N THR A 82 4.78 -13.29 12.39
CA THR A 82 5.51 -13.29 11.13
C THR A 82 6.82 -12.55 11.40
N SER A 83 7.95 -13.24 11.32
CA SER A 83 9.29 -12.80 11.75
C SER A 83 9.88 -11.59 11.00
N TYR A 84 9.07 -10.80 10.31
CA TYR A 84 9.53 -9.59 9.62
C TYR A 84 9.40 -8.36 10.52
N GLN A 85 10.41 -8.15 11.37
CA GLN A 85 10.59 -6.91 12.11
C GLN A 85 11.50 -5.98 11.30
N SER A 86 10.89 -5.03 10.59
CA SER A 86 11.62 -3.96 9.92
C SER A 86 12.38 -3.13 10.98
N LYS A 87 13.70 -2.94 10.83
CA LYS A 87 14.51 -2.01 11.65
C LYS A 87 14.25 -0.55 11.27
N ILE A 88 12.98 -0.15 11.19
CA ILE A 88 12.59 1.22 10.86
C ILE A 88 12.58 2.00 12.18
N PHE A 89 13.41 3.03 12.26
CA PHE A 89 13.36 4.08 13.27
C PHE A 89 11.92 4.49 13.52
N ASP A 90 11.54 4.62 14.80
CA ASP A 90 10.25 5.16 15.21
C ASP A 90 10.01 6.50 14.48
N PHE A 91 9.10 6.48 13.49
CA PHE A 91 8.72 7.69 12.78
C PHE A 91 7.69 8.41 13.65
N ASP A 92 8.19 9.23 14.57
CA ASP A 92 7.38 10.12 15.41
C ASP A 92 6.73 11.21 14.55
N PHE A 93 5.45 11.03 14.23
CA PHE A 93 4.61 12.05 13.59
C PHE A 93 4.41 13.31 14.46
N ASN A 94 4.83 13.29 15.73
CA ASN A 94 4.71 14.42 16.64
C ASN A 94 5.88 15.40 16.58
N ASN A 95 6.86 15.18 15.70
CA ASN A 95 8.04 16.04 15.59
C ASN A 95 8.32 16.53 14.16
N SER A 96 7.27 16.91 13.41
CA SER A 96 7.44 17.79 12.25
C SER A 96 7.18 19.23 12.69
N GLY A 97 8.24 19.90 13.13
CA GLY A 97 8.28 21.36 13.15
C GLY A 97 8.36 21.86 11.71
N TYR A 98 7.21 22.03 11.08
CA TYR A 98 6.98 22.95 9.96
C TYR A 98 5.67 23.70 10.23
#